data_AF-A0A6V8CF81-F1
#
_entry.id   AF-A0A6V8CF81-F1
#
_cell.length_a   1.000
_cell.length_b   1.000
_cell.length_c   1.000
_cell.angle_alpha   90.00
_cell.angle_beta   90.00
_cell.angle_gamma   90.00
#
_symmetry.space_group_name_H-M   'P 1'
#
loop_
_entity.id
_entity.type
_entity.pdbx_description
1 polymer ?
#
loop_
_entity_poly.entity_id
_entity_poly.type
_entity_poly.pdbx_seq_one_letter_code
_entity_poly.pdbx_strand_id
1 'polypeptide(L)'
;MRGAVVLGASGLVGQRLQQRLANHPMFDLRALAGSSRTAGSSPETLLWGLEGEAPSLHLPPVLDVQDPALIETLRDLGITWAFSAVPASVAFELESRLVDGGIRVCSNASAHR
;
A
#
# COMPACT_ATOMS: atom_id res chain seq x y z
N MET A 1 3.96 16.00 -7.02
CA MET A 1 3.19 14.74 -6.93
C MET A 1 3.26 14.25 -5.49
N ARG A 2 2.20 13.63 -4.95
CA ARG A 2 2.18 13.15 -3.56
C ARG A 2 2.59 11.67 -3.53
N GLY A 3 3.66 11.33 -2.80
CA GLY A 3 4.09 9.94 -2.65
C GLY A 3 3.05 9.10 -1.91
N ALA A 4 2.75 7.93 -2.46
CA ALA A 4 1.70 7.04 -1.98
C ALA A 4 2.18 5.59 -1.79
N VAL A 5 1.59 4.90 -0.83
CA VAL A 5 1.71 3.44 -0.61
C VAL A 5 0.34 2.78 -0.69
N VAL A 6 0.29 1.55 -1.24
CA VAL A 6 -0.89 0.68 -1.14
C VAL A 6 -0.66 -0.38 -0.09
N LEU A 7 -1.52 -0.44 0.93
CA LEU A 7 -1.51 -1.49 1.96
C LEU A 7 -2.46 -2.62 1.55
N GLY A 8 -2.02 -3.87 1.66
CA GLY A 8 -2.81 -5.03 1.21
C GLY A 8 -2.74 -5.21 -0.31
N ALA A 9 -1.57 -4.96 -0.90
CA ALA A 9 -1.36 -4.94 -2.35
C ALA A 9 -1.69 -6.26 -3.08
N SER A 10 -1.63 -7.40 -2.39
CA SER A 10 -1.96 -8.70 -2.98
C SER A 10 -3.46 -8.96 -3.12
N GLY A 11 -4.32 -8.24 -2.39
CA GLY A 11 -5.77 -8.41 -2.49
C GLY A 11 -6.36 -7.73 -3.73
N LEU A 12 -7.53 -8.18 -4.20
CA LEU A 12 -8.19 -7.64 -5.40
C LEU A 12 -8.42 -6.12 -5.35
N VAL A 13 -8.77 -5.60 -4.17
CA VAL A 13 -8.92 -4.15 -3.95
C VAL A 13 -7.56 -3.43 -4.07
N GLY A 14 -6.51 -3.98 -3.45
CA GLY A 14 -5.15 -3.45 -3.55
C GLY A 14 -4.62 -3.46 -4.98
N GLN A 15 -4.91 -4.51 -5.74
CA GLN A 15 -4.57 -4.60 -7.17
C GLN A 15 -5.33 -3.55 -7.99
N ARG A 16 -6.61 -3.30 -7.69
CA ARG A 16 -7.37 -2.25 -8.36
C ARG A 16 -6.83 -0.86 -8.05
N LEU A 17 -6.41 -0.62 -6.82
CA LEU A 17 -5.75 0.62 -6.42
C LEU A 17 -4.43 0.81 -7.18
N GLN A 18 -3.62 -0.25 -7.34
CA GLN A 18 -2.41 -0.21 -8.15
C GLN A 18 -2.68 0.22 -9.59
N GLN A 19 -3.70 -0.35 -10.27
CA GLN A 19 -4.08 0.08 -11.63
C GLN A 19 -4.44 1.57 -11.69
N ARG A 20 -5.21 2.06 -10.70
CA ARG A 20 -5.65 3.46 -10.67
C ARG A 20 -4.53 4.43 -10.33
N LEU A 21 -3.57 3.99 -9.52
CA LEU A 21 -2.46 4.82 -9.06
C LEU A 21 -1.28 4.82 -10.03
N ALA A 22 -1.14 3.80 -10.89
CA ALA A 22 -0.01 3.67 -11.82
C ALA A 22 0.22 4.91 -12.70
N ASN A 23 -0.85 5.61 -13.11
CA ASN A 23 -0.78 6.80 -13.95
C ASN A 23 -1.60 7.96 -13.37
N HIS A 24 -1.66 8.09 -12.04
CA HIS A 24 -2.54 9.06 -11.41
C HIS A 24 -1.96 10.48 -11.41
N PRO A 25 -2.71 11.53 -11.80
CA PRO A 25 -2.17 12.89 -11.93
C PRO A 25 -1.71 13.52 -10.60
N MET A 26 -2.29 13.08 -9.47
CA MET A 26 -2.02 13.66 -8.15
C MET A 26 -1.08 12.82 -7.28
N PHE A 27 -1.00 11.51 -7.54
CA PHE A 27 -0.35 10.54 -6.65
C PHE A 27 0.72 9.78 -7.41
N ASP A 28 1.82 9.54 -6.73
CA ASP A 28 2.97 8.80 -7.21
C ASP A 28 3.08 7.54 -6.37
N LEU A 29 2.76 6.38 -6.94
CA LEU A 29 2.85 5.12 -6.21
C LEU A 29 4.33 4.77 -6.05
N ARG A 30 4.80 4.71 -4.80
CA ARG A 30 6.23 4.53 -4.48
C ARG A 30 6.55 3.27 -3.71
N ALA A 31 5.55 2.67 -3.08
CA ALA A 31 5.71 1.41 -2.37
C ALA A 31 4.42 0.61 -2.37
N LEU A 32 4.58 -0.69 -2.18
CA LEU A 32 3.51 -1.60 -1.80
C LEU A 32 3.83 -2.15 -0.41
N ALA A 33 2.82 -2.30 0.42
CA ALA A 33 2.95 -2.97 1.70
C ALA A 33 1.95 -4.13 1.79
N GLY A 34 2.39 -5.22 2.39
CA GLY A 34 1.61 -6.42 2.57
C GLY A 34 1.93 -7.10 3.89
N SER A 35 1.39 -8.30 4.08
CA SER A 35 1.75 -9.10 5.26
C SER A 35 3.19 -9.62 5.14
N SER A 36 3.72 -10.14 6.25
CA SER A 36 5.03 -10.77 6.33
C SER A 36 5.24 -11.90 5.30
N ARG A 37 4.16 -12.50 4.79
CA ARG A 37 4.22 -13.52 3.72
C ARG A 37 4.65 -12.94 2.37
N THR A 38 4.24 -11.71 2.07
CA THR A 38 4.56 -11.03 0.80
C THR A 38 5.70 -10.06 0.93
N ALA A 39 6.05 -9.68 2.17
CA ALA A 39 7.17 -8.79 2.45
C ALA A 39 8.48 -9.31 1.83
N GLY A 40 9.29 -8.40 1.28
CA GLY A 40 10.54 -8.72 0.60
C GLY A 40 10.40 -9.31 -0.80
N SER A 41 9.19 -9.67 -1.23
CA SER A 41 8.94 -10.13 -2.60
C SER A 41 8.93 -8.96 -3.58
N SER A 42 9.33 -9.22 -4.83
CA SER A 42 9.19 -8.23 -5.90
C SER A 42 7.70 -8.01 -6.22
N PRO A 43 7.24 -6.76 -6.42
CA PRO A 43 5.87 -6.46 -6.82
C PRO A 43 5.35 -7.29 -8.00
N GLU A 44 6.21 -7.59 -8.97
CA GLU A 44 5.88 -8.38 -10.17
C GLU A 44 5.59 -9.86 -9.88
N THR A 45 6.05 -10.37 -8.73
CA THR A 45 5.83 -11.76 -8.30
C THR A 45 4.50 -11.94 -7.55
N LEU A 46 3.82 -10.83 -7.23
CA LEU A 46 2.50 -10.90 -6.60
C LEU A 46 1.49 -11.47 -7.59
N LEU A 47 0.70 -12.45 -7.13
CA LEU A 47 -0.33 -13.07 -7.95
C LEU A 47 -1.36 -12.02 -8.39
N TRP A 48 -1.44 -11.76 -9.68
CA TRP A 48 -2.44 -10.88 -10.27
C TRP A 48 -3.74 -11.63 -10.51
N GLY A 49 -4.84 -11.15 -9.92
CA GLY A 49 -6.14 -11.81 -9.95
C GLY A 49 -7.25 -10.99 -10.62
N LEU A 50 -6.95 -9.77 -11.07
CA LEU A 50 -7.89 -8.95 -11.84
C LEU A 50 -7.81 -9.25 -13.33
N GLU A 51 -8.89 -8.97 -14.05
CA GLU A 51 -8.90 -8.99 -15.50
C GLU A 51 -7.91 -7.94 -16.06
N GLY A 52 -7.19 -8.35 -17.11
CA GLY A 52 -6.13 -7.55 -17.74
C GLY A 52 -4.75 -7.75 -17.10
N GLU A 53 -3.76 -7.05 -17.64
CA GLU A 53 -2.38 -7.14 -17.17
C GLU A 53 -2.14 -6.30 -15.91
N ALA A 54 -1.21 -6.76 -15.08
CA ALA A 54 -0.71 -5.97 -13.97
C ALA A 54 -0.02 -4.70 -14.51
N PRO A 55 -0.21 -3.53 -13.89
CA PRO A 55 0.53 -2.34 -14.29
C PRO A 55 2.03 -2.56 -14.10
N SER A 56 2.83 -2.06 -15.05
CA SER A 56 4.28 -2.05 -14.88
C SER A 56 4.65 -1.04 -13.80
N LEU A 57 5.06 -1.54 -12.64
CA LEU A 57 5.38 -0.75 -11.46
C LEU A 57 6.84 -1.00 -11.07
N HIS A 58 7.69 0.01 -11.24
CA HIS A 58 9.09 -0.04 -10.81
C HIS A 58 9.20 0.43 -9.35
N LEU A 59 8.87 -0.47 -8.43
CA LEU A 59 8.81 -0.19 -6.99
C LEU A 59 9.84 -1.04 -6.24
N PRO A 60 10.24 -0.61 -5.03
CA PRO A 60 11.00 -1.46 -4.12
C PRO A 60 10.25 -2.75 -3.78
N PRO A 61 10.94 -3.76 -3.21
CA PRO A 61 10.30 -4.93 -2.64
C PRO A 61 9.16 -4.55 -1.69
N VAL A 62 8.15 -5.41 -1.64
CA VAL A 62 6.96 -5.18 -0.80
C VAL A 62 7.38 -5.01 0.66
N LEU A 63 6.92 -3.93 1.29
CA LEU A 63 7.18 -3.63 2.70
C LEU A 63 6.30 -4.50 3.61
N ASP A 64 6.80 -4.82 4.80
CA ASP A 64 5.98 -5.49 5.82
C ASP A 64 5.15 -4.44 6.60
N VAL A 65 3.83 -4.61 6.63
CA VAL A 65 2.93 -3.75 7.42
C VAL A 65 3.16 -3.88 8.93
N GLN A 66 3.78 -4.97 9.39
CA GLN A 66 4.09 -5.20 10.80
C GLN A 66 5.46 -4.64 11.22
N ASP A 67 6.29 -4.20 10.27
CA ASP A 67 7.61 -3.65 10.58
C ASP A 67 7.49 -2.39 11.46
N PRO A 68 8.15 -2.33 12.64
CA PRO A 68 8.22 -1.12 13.46
C PRO A 68 8.83 0.07 12.70
N ALA A 69 9.76 -0.19 11.78
CA ALA A 69 10.43 0.83 10.96
C ALA A 69 9.64 1.25 9.72
N LEU A 70 8.42 0.73 9.52
CA LEU A 70 7.58 1.05 8.36
C LEU A 70 7.39 2.56 8.19
N ILE A 71 7.06 3.29 9.26
CA ILE A 71 6.76 4.73 9.18
C ILE A 71 7.99 5.51 8.70
N GLU A 72 9.17 5.23 9.26
CA GLU A 72 10.41 5.88 8.84
C GLU A 72 10.76 5.51 7.40
N THR A 73 10.61 4.24 7.02
CA THR A 73 10.82 3.79 5.64
C THR A 73 9.89 4.52 4.66
N LEU A 74 8.61 4.71 5.01
CA LEU A 74 7.67 5.46 4.19
C LEU A 74 8.09 6.94 4.06
N ARG A 75 8.57 7.56 5.14
CA ARG A 75 9.08 8.94 5.10
C ARG A 75 10.33 9.08 4.24
N ASP A 76 11.27 8.14 4.34
CA ASP A 76 12.50 8.12 3.53
C ASP A 76 12.18 8.00 2.03
N LEU A 77 11.11 7.26 1.69
CA LEU A 77 10.57 7.16 0.34
C LEU A 77 9.74 8.40 -0.08
N GLY A 78 9.59 9.40 0.79
CA GLY A 78 8.78 10.59 0.56
C GLY A 78 7.28 10.32 0.45
N ILE A 79 6.81 9.25 1.09
CA ILE A 79 5.40 8.83 1.09
C ILE A 79 4.66 9.57 2.19
N THR A 80 3.53 10.18 1.83
CA THR A 80 2.69 10.96 2.74
C THR A 80 1.23 10.51 2.72
N TRP A 81 0.90 9.57 1.84
CA TRP A 81 -0.43 8.99 1.67
C TRP A 81 -0.38 7.47 1.67
N ALA A 82 -1.30 6.83 2.39
CA ALA A 82 -1.50 5.40 2.40
C ALA A 82 -2.92 5.07 1.94
N PHE A 83 -3.04 4.22 0.93
CA PHE A 83 -4.31 3.65 0.48
C PHE A 83 -4.46 2.26 1.08
N SER A 84 -5.36 2.14 2.06
CA SER A 84 -5.54 0.92 2.82
C SER A 84 -6.61 0.03 2.19
N ALA A 85 -6.21 -1.19 1.80
CA ALA A 85 -7.08 -2.25 1.34
C ALA A 85 -6.96 -3.51 2.21
N VAL A 86 -6.51 -3.35 3.46
CA VAL A 86 -6.38 -4.46 4.42
C VAL A 86 -7.74 -4.81 5.06
N PRO A 87 -7.90 -6.05 5.58
CA PRO A 87 -9.09 -6.43 6.35
C PRO A 87 -9.28 -5.56 7.59
N ALA A 88 -10.54 -5.41 8.02
CA ALA A 88 -10.92 -4.57 9.16
C ALA A 88 -10.18 -4.89 10.46
N SER A 89 -9.88 -6.17 10.71
CA SER A 89 -9.16 -6.63 11.91
C SER A 89 -7.74 -6.09 12.00
N VAL A 90 -7.10 -5.79 10.87
CA VAL A 90 -5.73 -5.26 10.80
C VAL A 90 -5.74 -3.74 10.60
N ALA A 91 -6.78 -3.22 9.94
CA ALA A 91 -6.92 -1.81 9.62
C ALA A 91 -6.82 -0.91 10.84
N PHE A 92 -7.53 -1.22 11.93
CA PHE A 92 -7.63 -0.30 13.08
C PHE A 92 -6.28 0.09 13.68
N GLU A 93 -5.43 -0.89 13.99
CA GLU A 93 -4.12 -0.63 14.59
C GLU A 93 -3.14 -0.04 13.57
N LEU A 94 -3.12 -0.59 12.34
CA LEU A 94 -2.20 -0.15 11.29
C LEU A 94 -2.48 1.28 10.84
N GLU A 95 -3.74 1.61 10.60
CA GLU A 95 -4.15 2.94 10.12
C GLU A 95 -3.92 3.99 11.21
N SER A 96 -4.21 3.68 12.47
CA SER A 96 -3.93 4.58 13.60
C SER A 96 -2.42 4.88 13.70
N ARG A 97 -1.57 3.83 13.64
CA ARG A 97 -0.10 3.99 13.65
C ARG A 97 0.40 4.87 12.50
N LEU A 98 -0.17 4.72 11.31
CA LEU A 98 0.22 5.53 10.14
C LEU A 98 -0.20 7.00 10.30
N VAL A 99 -1.41 7.25 10.81
CA VAL A 99 -1.91 8.60 11.08
C VAL A 99 -1.06 9.28 12.15
N ASP A 100 -0.74 8.60 13.25
CA ASP A 100 0.15 9.09 14.31
C ASP A 100 1.56 9.37 13.78
N GLY A 101 1.99 8.57 12.79
CA GLY A 101 3.23 8.77 12.02
C GLY A 101 3.20 9.95 11.04
N GLY A 102 2.08 10.67 10.92
CA GLY A 102 1.92 11.81 10.01
C GLY A 102 1.55 11.43 8.57
N ILE A 103 1.18 10.17 8.33
CA ILE A 103 0.74 9.67 7.02
C ILE A 103 -0.78 9.75 6.91
N ARG A 104 -1.26 10.31 5.80
CA ARG A 104 -2.71 10.42 5.54
C ARG A 104 -3.23 9.09 5.02
N VAL A 105 -4.23 8.52 5.67
CA VAL A 105 -4.79 7.22 5.29
C VAL A 105 -6.12 7.40 4.55
N CYS A 106 -6.23 6.79 3.38
CA CYS A 106 -7.48 6.55 2.67
C CYS A 106 -7.88 5.09 2.85
N SER A 107 -8.82 4.82 3.75
CA SER A 107 -9.28 3.45 4.03
C SER A 107 -10.40 3.03 3.08
N ASN A 108 -10.20 1.87 2.45
CA ASN A 108 -11.27 1.14 1.76
C ASN A 108 -11.77 -0.05 2.60
N ALA A 109 -11.24 -0.24 3.81
CA ALA A 109 -11.77 -1.21 4.75
C ALA A 109 -13.16 -0.76 5.23
N SER A 110 -14.08 -1.71 5.42
CA SER A 110 -15.39 -1.42 6.02
C SER A 110 -15.31 -1.00 7.49
N ALA A 111 -14.11 -1.00 8.10
CA ALA A 111 -13.88 -0.72 9.51
C ALA A 111 -14.21 0.73 9.93
N HIS A 112 -14.16 1.67 8.99
CA HIS A 112 -14.43 3.10 9.24
C HIS A 112 -15.68 3.60 8.50
N ARG A 113 -16.55 2.68 8.04
CA ARG A 113 -17.74 3.00 7.25
C ARG A 113 -19.01 2.98 8.09
#